data_AF-A0A0Q4XSQ1-F1
#
_entry.id   AF-A0A0Q4XSQ1-F1
#
_cell.length_a   1.000
_cell.length_b   1.000
_cell.length_c   1.000
_cell.angle_alpha   90.00
_cell.angle_beta   90.00
_cell.angle_gamma   90.00
#
_symmetry.space_group_name_H-M   'P 1'
#
loop_
_entity.id
_entity.type
_entity.pdbx_description
1 polymer ?
#
loop_
_entity_poly.entity_id
_entity_poly.type
_entity_poly.pdbx_seq_one_letter_code
_entity_poly.pdbx_strand_id
1 'polypeptide(L)'
;MVSEAEGWFDVIFPILATAPFEDGGRRLGTLLRIGGDWSGTPVEWGVLIPDEWEEAKMTPPPPMKSWATSILLGRTGEKSDALVRCLSETYQMPDATLRARDEVELDVVSIFADPRPVGSKPIYLKVFLHGGAGQEYGEFYITVDLAAGKIQLKEKDPEYRSAVLSALSVCVQ
;
A
#
# COMPACT_ATOMS: atom_id res chain seq x y z
N MET A 1 7.22 12.57 -1.84
CA MET A 1 8.70 12.70 -1.95
C MET A 1 9.24 11.32 -2.28
N VAL A 2 10.07 11.22 -3.30
CA VAL A 2 10.71 9.97 -3.73
C VAL A 2 12.19 10.03 -3.35
N SER A 3 12.71 8.97 -2.74
CA SER A 3 14.14 8.87 -2.44
C SER A 3 14.63 7.46 -2.65
N GLU A 4 15.88 7.34 -3.11
CA GLU A 4 16.62 6.08 -3.10
C GLU A 4 17.71 6.17 -2.04
N ALA A 5 17.63 5.35 -1.00
CA ALA A 5 18.61 5.32 0.08
C ALA A 5 18.93 3.88 0.48
N GLU A 6 20.21 3.52 0.52
CA GLU A 6 20.67 2.18 0.92
C GLU A 6 20.02 1.02 0.13
N GLY A 7 19.68 1.25 -1.15
CA GLY A 7 19.01 0.26 -2.00
C GLY A 7 17.50 0.21 -1.87
N TRP A 8 16.90 1.04 -1.01
CA TRP A 8 15.45 1.17 -0.89
C TRP A 8 14.93 2.23 -1.85
N PHE A 9 13.89 1.87 -2.60
CA PHE A 9 12.98 2.80 -3.21
C PHE A 9 11.91 3.22 -2.20
N ASP A 10 11.81 4.52 -1.92
CA ASP A 10 10.94 5.05 -0.89
C ASP A 10 10.05 6.17 -1.44
N VAL A 11 8.74 6.05 -1.22
CA VAL A 11 7.75 7.04 -1.62
C VAL A 11 6.89 7.42 -0.43
N ILE A 12 6.91 8.71 -0.09
CA ILE A 12 6.08 9.27 0.97
C ILE A 12 4.95 10.09 0.38
N PHE A 13 3.73 9.77 0.80
CA PHE A 13 2.51 10.53 0.50
C PHE A 13 1.91 11.15 1.76
N PRO A 14 1.55 12.44 1.71
CA PRO A 14 0.63 13.03 2.69
C PRO A 14 -0.71 12.28 2.74
N ILE A 15 -1.28 12.21 3.94
CA ILE A 15 -2.68 11.82 4.16
C ILE A 15 -3.52 13.09 4.05
N LEU A 16 -4.31 13.17 2.98
CA LEU A 16 -5.14 14.33 2.64
C LEU A 16 -6.45 14.36 3.44
N ALA A 17 -6.99 13.18 3.77
CA ALA A 17 -8.19 13.05 4.59
C ALA A 17 -8.24 11.67 5.26
N THR A 18 -8.95 11.62 6.39
CA THR A 18 -9.32 10.37 7.07
C THR A 18 -10.82 10.35 7.32
N ALA A 19 -11.42 9.17 7.26
CA ALA A 19 -12.82 8.95 7.60
C ALA A 19 -12.99 7.56 8.23
N PRO A 20 -13.95 7.38 9.16
CA PRO A 20 -14.34 6.04 9.55
C PRO A 20 -14.94 5.31 8.34
N PHE A 21 -14.62 4.03 8.20
CA PHE A 21 -15.31 3.14 7.26
C PHE A 21 -16.32 2.32 8.05
N GLU A 22 -17.59 2.43 7.67
CA GLU A 22 -18.71 1.83 8.39
C GLU A 22 -19.60 1.03 7.45
N ASP A 23 -20.08 -0.12 7.92
CA ASP A 23 -21.11 -0.91 7.26
C ASP A 23 -22.16 -1.32 8.31
N GLY A 24 -23.44 -1.17 7.98
CA GLY A 24 -24.55 -1.45 8.90
C GLY A 24 -24.49 -0.69 10.24
N GLY A 25 -23.84 0.48 10.29
CA GLY A 25 -23.65 1.27 11.52
C GLY A 25 -22.54 0.77 12.44
N ARG A 26 -21.76 -0.24 12.01
CA ARG A 26 -20.55 -0.70 12.69
C ARG A 26 -19.32 -0.14 11.97
N ARG A 27 -18.39 0.43 12.73
CA ARG A 27 -17.07 0.76 12.21
C ARG A 27 -16.29 -0.52 11.89
N LEU A 28 -15.81 -0.60 10.66
CA LEU A 28 -15.00 -1.70 10.13
C LEU A 28 -13.55 -1.30 9.89
N GLY A 29 -13.26 0.00 9.83
CA GLY A 29 -11.90 0.47 9.62
C GLY A 29 -11.78 1.99 9.51
N THR A 30 -10.69 2.41 8.89
CA THR A 30 -10.36 3.80 8.61
C THR A 30 -10.00 3.94 7.13
N LEU A 31 -10.76 4.76 6.41
CA LEU A 31 -10.45 5.16 5.05
C LEU A 31 -9.50 6.35 5.06
N LEU A 32 -8.40 6.23 4.32
CA LEU A 32 -7.41 7.26 4.11
C LEU A 32 -7.48 7.70 2.66
N ARG A 33 -7.48 9.01 2.40
CA ARG A 33 -7.17 9.54 1.08
C ARG A 33 -5.76 10.06 1.11
N ILE A 34 -4.89 9.49 0.29
CA ILE A 34 -3.47 9.83 0.22
C ILE A 34 -3.18 10.44 -1.14
N GLY A 35 -2.15 11.28 -1.21
CA GLY A 35 -1.75 11.85 -2.49
C GLY A 35 -0.93 13.11 -2.35
N GLY A 36 -0.62 13.72 -3.48
CA GLY A 36 0.19 14.92 -3.57
C GLY A 36 0.68 15.17 -4.98
N ASP A 37 1.82 15.85 -5.07
CA ASP A 37 2.51 16.09 -6.32
C ASP A 37 3.69 15.12 -6.46
N TRP A 38 3.75 14.42 -7.59
CA TRP A 38 4.86 13.58 -8.01
C TRP A 38 5.52 14.23 -9.23
N SER A 39 6.55 15.03 -8.99
CA SER A 39 7.33 15.71 -10.04
C SER A 39 6.47 16.55 -11.00
N GLY A 40 5.50 17.29 -10.47
CA GLY A 40 4.55 18.10 -11.23
C GLY A 40 3.26 17.36 -11.65
N THR A 41 3.17 16.06 -11.35
CA THR A 41 1.98 15.25 -11.65
C THR A 41 1.14 15.03 -10.39
N PRO A 42 -0.11 15.50 -10.33
CA PRO A 42 -1.02 15.22 -9.22
C PRO A 42 -1.39 13.75 -9.15
N VAL A 43 -1.21 13.13 -7.98
CA VAL A 43 -1.48 11.70 -7.76
C VAL A 43 -2.29 11.49 -6.48
N GLU A 44 -3.22 10.54 -6.47
CA GLU A 44 -4.06 10.21 -5.31
C GLU A 44 -4.45 8.72 -5.28
N TRP A 45 -4.71 8.18 -4.09
CA TRP A 45 -5.24 6.84 -3.88
C TRP A 45 -6.08 6.77 -2.59
N GLY A 46 -7.06 5.88 -2.53
CA GLY A 46 -7.77 5.52 -1.30
C GLY A 46 -7.16 4.29 -0.63
N VAL A 47 -6.94 4.32 0.68
CA VAL A 47 -6.45 3.17 1.45
C VAL A 47 -7.40 2.87 2.59
N LEU A 48 -7.95 1.67 2.64
CA LEU A 48 -8.73 1.19 3.77
C LEU A 48 -7.82 0.37 4.69
N ILE A 49 -7.67 0.82 5.94
CA ILE A 49 -7.05 0.05 7.02
C ILE A 49 -8.18 -0.53 7.87
N PRO A 50 -8.38 -1.87 7.91
CA PRO A 50 -9.43 -2.47 8.71
C PRO A 50 -9.09 -2.41 10.21
N ASP A 51 -10.12 -2.44 11.05
CA ASP A 51 -9.98 -2.58 12.50
C ASP A 51 -9.78 -4.05 12.93
N GLU A 52 -10.10 -5.00 12.04
CA GLU A 52 -9.99 -6.43 12.28
C GLU A 52 -8.60 -6.96 11.88
N TRP A 53 -7.95 -7.61 12.85
CA TRP A 53 -6.60 -8.16 12.73
C TRP A 53 -6.52 -9.47 13.50
N GLU A 54 -5.97 -10.50 12.87
CA GLU A 54 -5.75 -11.80 13.50
C GLU A 54 -4.28 -11.97 13.89
N GLU A 55 -4.00 -12.73 14.95
CA GLU A 55 -2.61 -13.11 15.26
C GLU A 55 -2.08 -14.00 14.12
N ALA A 56 -1.00 -13.59 13.48
CA ALA A 56 -0.46 -14.29 12.32
C ALA A 56 0.10 -15.65 12.75
N LYS A 57 -0.43 -16.72 12.16
CA LYS A 57 -0.01 -18.10 12.45
C LYS A 57 1.05 -18.52 11.45
N MET A 58 2.33 -18.41 11.82
CA MET A 58 3.44 -18.90 11.00
C MET A 58 4.04 -20.17 11.61
N THR A 59 4.60 -21.04 10.76
CA THR A 59 5.34 -22.23 11.20
C THR A 59 6.75 -22.23 10.59
N PRO A 60 7.82 -22.14 11.40
CA PRO A 60 7.81 -21.98 12.87
C PRO A 60 7.23 -20.61 13.29
N PRO A 61 6.74 -20.47 14.54
CA PRO A 61 6.21 -19.20 15.02
C PRO A 61 7.31 -18.13 15.03
N PRO A 62 6.97 -16.87 14.70
CA PRO A 62 7.94 -15.79 14.70
C PRO A 62 8.41 -15.48 16.14
N PRO A 63 9.63 -14.92 16.31
CA PRO A 63 10.17 -14.58 17.63
C PRO A 63 9.37 -13.46 18.33
N MET A 64 8.50 -12.77 17.60
CA MET A 64 7.64 -11.70 18.08
C MET A 64 6.23 -11.92 17.56
N LYS A 65 5.22 -11.51 18.34
CA LYS A 65 3.84 -11.50 17.87
C LYS A 65 3.70 -10.60 16.64
N SER A 66 2.96 -11.09 15.67
CA SER A 66 2.59 -10.37 14.46
C SER A 66 1.10 -10.52 14.22
N TRP A 67 0.55 -9.57 13.46
CA TRP A 67 -0.88 -9.52 13.16
C TRP A 67 -1.07 -9.48 11.66
N ALA A 68 -2.02 -10.24 11.14
CA ALA A 68 -2.33 -10.30 9.72
C ALA A 68 -3.76 -9.78 9.46
N THR A 69 -3.93 -9.14 8.31
CA THR A 69 -5.22 -8.74 7.74
C THR A 69 -5.02 -8.47 6.24
N SER A 70 -6.08 -8.06 5.55
CA SER A 70 -6.00 -7.55 4.19
C SER A 70 -6.41 -6.08 4.15
N ILE A 71 -5.61 -5.23 3.50
CA ILE A 71 -5.95 -3.81 3.27
C ILE A 71 -6.53 -3.67 1.86
N LEU A 72 -7.39 -2.66 1.66
CA LEU A 72 -7.90 -2.34 0.32
C LEU A 72 -7.26 -1.05 -0.19
N LEU A 73 -6.82 -1.09 -1.44
CA LEU A 73 -6.44 0.08 -2.21
C LEU A 73 -7.54 0.37 -3.23
N GLY A 74 -8.15 1.55 -3.13
CA GLY A 74 -9.26 1.97 -4.00
C GLY A 74 -8.86 3.11 -4.95
N ARG A 75 -9.17 2.93 -6.23
CA ARG A 75 -8.98 3.96 -7.25
C ARG A 75 -9.89 5.16 -6.99
N THR A 76 -9.32 6.36 -7.09
CA THR A 76 -10.05 7.62 -6.91
C THR A 76 -10.31 8.37 -8.22
N GLY A 77 -9.85 7.82 -9.34
CA GLY A 77 -10.00 8.37 -10.69
C GLY A 77 -8.66 8.54 -11.41
N GLU A 78 -8.55 9.55 -12.27
CA GLU A 78 -7.38 9.80 -13.12
C GLU A 78 -6.09 10.02 -12.34
N LYS A 79 -6.17 10.57 -11.11
CA LYS A 79 -5.00 10.76 -10.24
C LYS A 79 -4.42 9.44 -9.74
N SER A 80 -5.22 8.39 -9.60
CA SER A 80 -4.71 7.04 -9.30
C SER A 80 -4.06 6.41 -10.52
N ASP A 81 -4.61 6.65 -11.71
CA ASP A 81 -4.00 6.23 -12.98
C ASP A 81 -2.65 6.92 -13.19
N ALA A 82 -2.56 8.21 -12.86
CA ALA A 82 -1.30 8.95 -12.86
C ALA A 82 -0.30 8.34 -11.86
N LEU A 83 -0.75 7.95 -10.67
CA LEU A 83 0.12 7.32 -9.67
C LEU A 83 0.79 6.05 -10.20
N VAL A 84 0.03 5.12 -10.79
CA VAL A 84 0.62 3.87 -11.32
C VAL A 84 1.58 4.13 -12.48
N ARG A 85 1.31 5.15 -13.32
CA ARG A 85 2.23 5.54 -14.40
C ARG A 85 3.52 6.15 -13.85
N CYS A 86 3.43 7.04 -12.86
CA CYS A 86 4.62 7.58 -12.19
C CYS A 86 5.45 6.47 -11.53
N LEU A 87 4.81 5.48 -10.89
CA LEU A 87 5.50 4.30 -10.37
C LEU A 87 6.18 3.51 -11.49
N SER A 88 5.47 3.25 -12.59
CA SER A 88 5.98 2.52 -13.76
C SER A 88 7.20 3.20 -14.39
N GLU A 89 7.15 4.52 -14.57
CA GLU A 89 8.30 5.32 -15.02
C GLU A 89 9.48 5.23 -14.06
N THR A 90 9.21 5.36 -12.76
CA THR A 90 10.25 5.33 -11.74
C THR A 90 10.91 3.96 -11.63
N TYR A 91 10.13 2.89 -11.83
CA TYR A 91 10.63 1.52 -11.91
C TYR A 91 11.32 1.19 -13.24
N GLN A 92 11.41 2.16 -14.17
CA GLN A 92 11.99 1.97 -15.51
C GLN A 92 11.26 0.89 -16.32
N MET A 93 9.96 0.74 -16.05
CA MET A 93 9.05 -0.17 -16.76
C MET A 93 7.91 0.65 -17.40
N PRO A 94 8.21 1.67 -18.23
CA PRO A 94 7.22 2.65 -18.66
C PRO A 94 6.14 2.01 -19.53
N ASP A 95 4.89 2.15 -19.13
CA ASP A 95 3.72 1.82 -19.93
C ASP A 95 2.64 2.89 -19.74
N ALA A 96 2.45 3.70 -20.79
CA ALA A 96 1.49 4.80 -20.79
C ALA A 96 0.02 4.30 -20.76
N THR A 97 -0.23 3.04 -21.09
CA THR A 97 -1.57 2.45 -21.10
C THR A 97 -2.05 1.99 -19.74
N LEU A 98 -1.18 2.01 -18.72
CA LEU A 98 -1.55 1.59 -17.37
C LEU A 98 -2.64 2.48 -16.79
N ARG A 99 -3.57 1.84 -16.09
CA ARG A 99 -4.54 2.45 -15.18
C ARG A 99 -4.51 1.71 -13.86
N ALA A 100 -4.82 2.42 -12.78
CA ALA A 100 -4.98 1.78 -11.49
C ALA A 100 -6.17 0.81 -11.55
N ARG A 101 -6.05 -0.33 -10.90
CA ARG A 101 -7.21 -1.22 -10.66
C ARG A 101 -8.22 -0.50 -9.79
N ASP A 102 -9.51 -0.75 -10.01
CA ASP A 102 -10.57 -0.08 -9.26
C ASP A 102 -10.48 -0.42 -7.76
N GLU A 103 -10.15 -1.67 -7.44
CA GLU A 103 -9.88 -2.15 -6.09
C GLU A 103 -8.74 -3.19 -6.12
N VAL A 104 -7.86 -3.13 -5.12
CA VAL A 104 -6.81 -4.13 -4.89
C VAL A 104 -6.82 -4.50 -3.42
N GLU A 105 -7.07 -5.77 -3.16
CA GLU A 105 -6.87 -6.36 -1.84
C GLU A 105 -5.42 -6.81 -1.70
N LEU A 106 -4.80 -6.43 -0.58
CA LEU A 106 -3.41 -6.71 -0.28
C LEU A 106 -3.28 -7.41 1.07
N ASP A 107 -2.70 -8.59 1.08
CA ASP A 107 -2.39 -9.31 2.31
C ASP A 107 -1.21 -8.63 3.00
N VAL A 108 -1.41 -8.28 4.27
CA VAL A 108 -0.41 -7.58 5.06
C VAL A 108 -0.18 -8.25 6.41
N VAL A 109 1.06 -8.19 6.86
CA VAL A 109 1.44 -8.51 8.22
C VAL A 109 1.97 -7.26 8.88
N SER A 110 1.38 -6.87 10.02
CA SER A 110 1.95 -5.86 10.87
C SER A 110 3.19 -6.39 11.59
N ILE A 111 4.29 -5.67 11.41
CA ILE A 111 5.58 -5.96 12.01
C ILE A 111 5.82 -4.98 13.17
N PHE A 112 6.39 -5.50 14.26
CA PHE A 112 6.80 -4.77 15.48
C PHE A 112 5.72 -4.30 16.46
N ALA A 113 4.45 -4.20 16.09
CA ALA A 113 3.40 -3.73 16.99
C ALA A 113 2.02 -4.26 16.65
N ASP A 114 1.13 -4.23 17.65
CA ASP A 114 -0.31 -4.42 17.44
C ASP A 114 -0.86 -3.23 16.64
N PRO A 115 -1.47 -3.44 15.47
CA PRO A 115 -1.97 -2.37 14.62
C PRO A 115 -3.33 -1.80 15.06
N ARG A 116 -4.05 -2.46 15.98
CA ARG A 116 -5.42 -2.06 16.40
C ARG A 116 -5.50 -0.67 17.08
N PRO A 117 -4.50 -0.19 17.84
CA PRO A 117 -4.46 1.17 18.38
C PRO A 117 -4.14 2.25 17.32
N VAL A 118 -4.86 2.22 16.19
CA VAL A 118 -4.68 3.09 15.03
C VAL A 118 -4.66 4.56 15.46
N GLY A 119 -3.57 5.26 15.14
CA GLY A 119 -3.42 6.70 15.37
C GLY A 119 -2.54 7.14 16.54
N SER A 120 -2.16 6.23 17.44
CA SER A 120 -1.24 6.54 18.54
C SER A 120 0.24 6.34 18.18
N LYS A 121 0.53 5.45 17.24
CA LYS A 121 1.87 5.09 16.77
C LYS A 121 1.84 4.74 15.29
N PRO A 122 2.99 4.83 14.59
CA PRO A 122 3.10 4.30 13.24
C PRO A 122 2.81 2.80 13.19
N ILE A 123 2.09 2.38 12.17
CA ILE A 123 1.87 0.98 11.84
C ILE A 123 2.84 0.61 10.73
N TYR A 124 3.63 -0.43 10.96
CA TYR A 124 4.55 -0.97 9.95
C TYR A 124 3.95 -2.25 9.41
N LEU A 125 3.79 -2.30 8.09
CA LEU A 125 3.16 -3.38 7.36
C LEU A 125 4.17 -3.94 6.37
N LYS A 126 4.31 -5.26 6.37
CA LYS A 126 4.91 -6.00 5.25
C LYS A 126 3.77 -6.50 4.37
N VAL A 127 3.81 -6.13 3.10
CA VAL A 127 2.82 -6.50 2.09
C VAL A 127 3.32 -7.69 1.30
N PHE A 128 2.43 -8.65 1.05
CA PHE A 128 2.72 -9.82 0.25
C PHE A 128 1.87 -9.78 -1.03
N LEU A 129 2.54 -9.86 -2.17
CA LEU A 129 1.91 -10.01 -3.47
C LEU A 129 2.03 -11.48 -3.85
N HIS A 130 0.95 -12.21 -3.59
CA HIS A 130 0.84 -13.60 -3.99
C HIS A 130 0.54 -13.64 -5.48
N GLY A 131 1.56 -13.96 -6.28
CA GLY A 131 1.33 -14.24 -7.68
C GLY A 131 0.36 -15.40 -7.83
N GLY A 132 -0.80 -15.16 -8.45
CA GLY A 132 -1.66 -16.24 -8.95
C GLY A 132 -0.96 -17.08 -10.02
N ALA A 133 -1.69 -17.98 -10.69
CA ALA A 133 -1.13 -18.83 -11.74
C ALA A 133 -0.51 -17.99 -12.88
N GLY A 134 0.82 -17.81 -12.85
CA GLY A 134 1.59 -17.02 -13.81
C GLY A 134 1.96 -15.59 -13.38
N GLN A 135 1.68 -15.18 -12.13
CA GLN A 135 2.16 -13.90 -11.59
C GLN A 135 3.38 -14.08 -10.71
N GLU A 136 4.22 -13.04 -10.66
CA GLU A 136 5.45 -13.02 -9.88
C GLU A 136 5.15 -12.73 -8.40
N TYR A 137 5.87 -13.42 -7.51
CA TYR A 137 5.89 -13.07 -6.09
C TYR A 137 6.56 -11.71 -5.92
N GLY A 138 6.01 -10.89 -5.04
CA GLY A 138 6.64 -9.64 -4.63
C GLY A 138 6.34 -9.29 -3.19
N GLU A 139 7.22 -8.51 -2.59
CA GLU A 139 6.98 -7.92 -1.28
C GLU A 139 7.44 -6.46 -1.24
N PHE A 140 6.75 -5.67 -0.43
CA PHE A 140 7.15 -4.31 -0.12
C PHE A 140 6.60 -3.93 1.25
N TYR A 141 6.96 -2.76 1.75
CA TYR A 141 6.58 -2.30 3.08
C TYR A 141 5.74 -1.04 2.99
N ILE A 142 4.73 -0.95 3.85
CA ILE A 142 3.93 0.25 4.05
C ILE A 142 4.10 0.69 5.50
N THR A 143 4.39 1.98 5.71
CA THR A 143 4.28 2.60 7.03
C THR A 143 3.13 3.59 7.02
N VAL A 144 2.18 3.43 7.93
CA VAL A 144 1.06 4.37 8.13
C VAL A 144 1.30 5.15 9.42
N ASP A 145 1.47 6.46 9.32
CA ASP A 145 1.66 7.33 10.47
C ASP A 145 0.61 8.45 10.44
N LEU A 146 -0.52 8.20 11.10
CA LEU A 146 -1.63 9.16 11.15
C LEU A 146 -1.26 10.41 11.96
N ALA A 147 -0.41 10.27 12.99
CA ALA A 147 0.01 11.41 13.81
C ALA A 147 0.90 12.37 13.01
N ALA A 148 1.78 11.84 12.16
CA ALA A 148 2.56 12.62 11.21
C ALA A 148 1.83 12.94 9.90
N GLY A 149 0.59 12.45 9.72
CA GLY A 149 -0.22 12.69 8.53
C GLY A 149 0.41 12.15 7.24
N LYS A 150 1.08 11.00 7.27
CA LYS A 150 1.77 10.43 6.11
C LYS A 150 1.64 8.91 6.02
N ILE A 151 1.71 8.42 4.78
CA ILE A 151 1.95 7.03 4.46
C ILE A 151 3.23 6.92 3.65
N GLN A 152 3.95 5.83 3.83
CA GLN A 152 5.23 5.59 3.18
C GLN A 152 5.24 4.19 2.58
N LEU A 153 5.56 4.09 1.28
CA LEU A 153 5.80 2.84 0.58
C LEU A 153 7.31 2.65 0.46
N LYS A 154 7.81 1.46 0.80
CA LYS A 154 9.22 1.08 0.64
C LYS A 154 9.37 -0.24 -0.09
N GLU A 155 10.19 -0.26 -1.12
CA GLU A 155 10.52 -1.42 -1.94
C GLU A 155 12.05 -1.55 -1.95
N LYS A 156 12.59 -2.75 -1.75
CA LYS A 156 14.05 -2.96 -1.58
C LYS A 156 14.69 -3.74 -2.73
N ASP A 157 13.94 -4.66 -3.30
CA ASP A 157 14.39 -5.68 -4.23
C ASP A 157 13.77 -5.40 -5.61
N PRO A 158 14.53 -4.78 -6.54
CA PRO A 158 13.99 -4.33 -7.83
C PRO A 158 13.27 -5.41 -8.65
N GLU A 159 13.57 -6.69 -8.40
CA GLU A 159 12.89 -7.85 -8.97
C GLU A 159 11.40 -7.95 -8.59
N TYR A 160 10.93 -7.26 -7.55
CA TYR A 160 9.52 -7.23 -7.15
C TYR A 160 8.71 -6.10 -7.83
N ARG A 161 9.37 -5.18 -8.53
CA ARG A 161 8.71 -3.99 -9.13
C ARG A 161 7.65 -4.36 -10.16
N SER A 162 7.91 -5.39 -10.96
CA SER A 162 6.96 -5.97 -11.93
C SER A 162 5.72 -6.53 -11.24
N ALA A 163 5.89 -7.27 -10.14
CA ALA A 163 4.80 -7.80 -9.33
C ALA A 163 3.98 -6.66 -8.71
N VAL A 164 4.64 -5.63 -8.16
CA VAL A 164 3.99 -4.43 -7.60
C VAL A 164 3.15 -3.72 -8.66
N LEU A 165 3.71 -3.41 -9.82
CA LEU A 165 2.96 -2.76 -10.90
C LEU A 165 1.79 -3.62 -11.36
N SER A 166 1.99 -4.92 -11.55
CA SER A 166 0.95 -5.85 -12.00
C SER A 166 -0.21 -5.97 -11.00
N ALA A 167 0.10 -5.92 -9.71
CA ALA A 167 -0.91 -5.94 -8.65
C ALA A 167 -1.72 -4.64 -8.59
N LEU A 168 -1.08 -3.49 -8.85
CA LEU A 168 -1.72 -2.18 -8.72
C LEU A 168 -2.44 -1.71 -9.98
N SER A 169 -2.12 -2.29 -11.14
CA SER A 169 -2.54 -1.75 -12.43
C SER A 169 -3.13 -2.79 -13.38
N VAL A 170 -3.76 -2.27 -14.44
CA VAL A 170 -4.23 -2.97 -15.63
C VAL A 170 -3.85 -2.17 -16.87
N CYS A 171 -3.53 -2.84 -17.96
CA CYS A 171 -3.40 -2.18 -19.26
C CYS A 171 -4.78 -1.92 -19.85
N VAL A 172 -4.97 -0.75 -20.45
CA VAL A 172 -6.15 -0.47 -21.28
C VAL A 172 -5.83 -0.84 -22.72
N GLN A 173 -6.65 -1.70 -23.31
CA GLN A 173 -6.62 -2.02 -24.75
C GLN A 173 -7.31 -0.93 -25.57
#